data_AF-A0A9P5Y7I4-F1
#
_entry.id   AF-A0A9P5Y7I4-F1
#
_cell.length_a   1.000
_cell.length_b   1.000
_cell.length_c   1.000
_cell.angle_alpha   90.00
_cell.angle_beta   90.00
_cell.angle_gamma   90.00
#
_symmetry.space_group_name_H-M   'P 1'
#
loop_
_entity.id
_entity.type
_entity.pdbx_description
1 polymer ?
#
loop_
_entity_poly.entity_id
_entity_poly.type
_entity_poly.pdbx_seq_one_letter_code
_entity_poly.pdbx_strand_id
1 'polypeptide(L)'
;MSSGALTVVLNYDHRKKFVFLLNSHIPVKEAILCQARNKFRNKGLSLVYLRVRVGKGELYNGPRRDLGFSGSAQSEWGVQLVVGMPDLHPGNSFPVGCAVACEGVYPALIGSDVGCGIGLYRLPSSSRLLKPPKTYGINQLSSFEVGSLGTGGSGNHFAEICTAEKTVDVPSDDYSVIVQTGSRGLGASFLANHTTTESNPYLLPDSPPLTIYLTTHDYAVQWTVANRDLVAHRIKESDYGHVGLEKTIDVTHNFVTKHNLTTSDGTQDLWIHRKGAAPADQGVAPCPGSRGDFSWLLQPTGDGQYNAHSLAHEAGRRYGRNALHAGTKIARTSLTTTALGSEVVCTDPDLLTEERPEGYKDNGWVAILRPVVTYKVREGGGNRK
;
A
#
# COMPACT_ATOMS: atom_id res chain seq x y z
N MET A 1 -18.07 7.54 19.52
CA MET A 1 -18.72 7.52 18.20
C MET A 1 -18.73 6.08 17.73
N SER A 2 -19.91 5.50 17.46
CA SER A 2 -20.05 4.10 17.04
C SER A 2 -19.33 3.85 15.70
N SER A 3 -18.31 3.00 15.69
CA SER A 3 -17.62 2.56 14.48
C SER A 3 -18.60 1.81 13.58
N GLY A 4 -19.10 2.48 12.54
CA GLY A 4 -19.99 1.88 11.53
C GLY A 4 -19.27 0.80 10.74
N ALA A 5 -19.96 -0.29 10.41
CA ALA A 5 -19.41 -1.36 9.59
C ALA A 5 -19.12 -0.85 8.17
N LEU A 6 -17.96 -1.23 7.63
CA LEU A 6 -17.57 -0.90 6.26
C LEU A 6 -18.01 -2.05 5.34
N THR A 7 -18.82 -1.74 4.32
CA THR A 7 -19.25 -2.74 3.33
C THR A 7 -18.30 -2.73 2.14
N VAL A 8 -17.74 -3.89 1.78
CA VAL A 8 -16.81 -4.02 0.65
C VAL A 8 -17.47 -4.76 -0.51
N VAL A 9 -17.69 -4.07 -1.62
CA VAL A 9 -18.30 -4.60 -2.84
C VAL A 9 -17.18 -5.05 -3.79
N LEU A 10 -17.03 -6.37 -3.97
CA LEU A 10 -16.21 -6.94 -5.03
C LEU A 10 -17.06 -7.04 -6.31
N ASN A 11 -16.63 -6.41 -7.41
CA ASN A 11 -17.32 -6.51 -8.69
C ASN A 11 -17.07 -7.88 -9.34
N TYR A 12 -18.15 -8.53 -9.77
CA TYR A 12 -18.15 -9.83 -10.46
C TYR A 12 -17.84 -9.71 -11.97
N ASP A 13 -18.11 -8.55 -12.59
CA ASP A 13 -17.81 -8.34 -14.01
C ASP A 13 -16.37 -7.82 -14.20
N HIS A 14 -15.46 -8.74 -14.49
CA HIS A 14 -14.02 -8.53 -14.73
C HIS A 14 -13.72 -7.47 -15.80
N ARG A 15 -14.69 -7.10 -16.64
CA ARG A 15 -14.56 -6.04 -17.66
C ARG A 15 -14.57 -4.62 -17.08
N LYS A 16 -14.98 -4.42 -15.82
CA LYS A 16 -14.98 -3.11 -15.15
C LYS A 16 -14.27 -3.17 -13.79
N LYS A 17 -13.08 -2.57 -13.74
CA LYS A 17 -12.09 -2.63 -12.65
C LYS A 17 -12.45 -1.81 -11.40
N PHE A 18 -13.47 -2.18 -10.63
CA PHE A 18 -13.80 -1.41 -9.41
C PHE A 18 -14.20 -2.28 -8.22
N VAL A 19 -13.66 -1.92 -7.05
CA VAL A 19 -14.11 -2.37 -5.72
C VAL A 19 -14.67 -1.15 -5.01
N PHE A 20 -15.85 -1.27 -4.41
CA PHE A 20 -16.54 -0.14 -3.77
C PHE A 20 -16.66 -0.31 -2.26
N LEU A 21 -16.72 0.84 -1.57
CA LEU A 21 -16.84 0.93 -0.12
C LEU A 21 -18.05 1.79 0.19
N LEU A 22 -18.99 1.26 0.97
CA LEU A 22 -20.20 1.97 1.37
C LEU A 22 -20.30 2.02 2.89
N ASN A 23 -20.69 3.19 3.41
CA ASN A 23 -20.88 3.44 4.84
C ASN A 23 -22.27 2.94 5.25
N SER A 24 -22.35 1.97 6.17
CA SER A 24 -23.60 1.25 6.48
C SER A 24 -24.42 1.95 7.57
N HIS A 25 -25.24 2.93 7.17
CA HIS A 25 -26.44 3.31 7.94
C HIS A 25 -27.74 3.06 7.17
N ILE A 26 -27.66 2.49 5.96
CA ILE A 26 -28.80 2.31 5.07
C ILE A 26 -29.18 0.82 5.09
N PRO A 27 -30.32 0.43 5.66
CA PRO A 27 -30.89 -0.88 5.40
C PRO A 27 -31.37 -0.90 3.94
N VAL A 28 -31.38 -2.11 3.36
CA VAL A 28 -31.84 -2.43 2.00
C VAL A 28 -30.75 -2.35 0.92
N LYS A 29 -30.34 -3.55 0.48
CA LYS A 29 -29.46 -3.86 -0.67
C LYS A 29 -29.74 -2.99 -1.90
N GLU A 30 -31.00 -2.68 -2.20
CA GLU A 30 -31.38 -1.85 -3.34
C GLU A 30 -31.00 -0.37 -3.21
N ALA A 31 -31.07 0.21 -2.02
CA ALA A 31 -30.67 1.60 -1.79
C ALA A 31 -29.14 1.77 -1.88
N ILE A 32 -28.39 0.77 -1.39
CA ILE A 32 -26.93 0.65 -1.51
C ILE A 32 -26.52 0.49 -2.98
N LEU A 33 -27.18 -0.41 -3.72
CA LEU A 33 -26.99 -0.58 -5.17
C LEU A 33 -27.37 0.69 -5.95
N CYS A 34 -28.48 1.35 -5.59
CA CYS A 34 -28.96 2.58 -6.22
C CYS A 34 -28.00 3.74 -5.96
N GLN A 35 -27.51 3.92 -4.73
CA GLN A 35 -26.50 4.93 -4.42
C GLN A 35 -25.17 4.65 -5.13
N ALA A 36 -24.73 3.39 -5.22
CA ALA A 36 -23.54 3.02 -5.98
C ALA A 36 -23.73 3.30 -7.49
N ARG A 37 -24.89 2.95 -8.06
CA ARG A 37 -25.25 3.23 -9.45
C ARG A 37 -25.31 4.74 -9.74
N ASN A 38 -25.91 5.51 -8.84
CA ASN A 38 -26.12 6.96 -8.99
C ASN A 38 -24.83 7.76 -8.79
N LYS A 39 -24.04 7.43 -7.76
CA LYS A 39 -22.79 8.13 -7.44
C LYS A 39 -21.69 7.87 -8.48
N PHE A 40 -21.69 6.70 -9.12
CA PHE A 40 -20.62 6.29 -10.03
C PHE A 40 -21.08 6.03 -11.48
N ARG A 41 -22.35 6.34 -11.80
CA ARG A 41 -22.98 6.18 -13.14
C ARG A 41 -22.83 4.79 -13.78
N ASN A 42 -22.65 3.74 -12.98
CA ASN A 42 -22.46 2.38 -13.49
C ASN A 42 -23.72 1.54 -13.32
N LYS A 43 -24.48 1.36 -14.41
CA LYS A 43 -25.76 0.62 -14.42
C LYS A 43 -25.63 -0.90 -14.25
N GLY A 44 -24.42 -1.46 -14.37
CA GLY A 44 -24.17 -2.91 -14.38
C GLY A 44 -23.92 -3.58 -13.01
N LEU A 45 -23.98 -2.82 -11.91
CA LEU A 45 -23.70 -3.35 -10.57
C LEU A 45 -24.82 -4.33 -10.11
N SER A 46 -24.49 -5.58 -9.79
CA SER A 46 -25.47 -6.65 -9.50
C SER A 46 -25.32 -7.37 -8.15
N LEU A 47 -24.13 -7.38 -7.53
CA LEU A 47 -23.90 -8.06 -6.24
C LEU A 47 -23.01 -7.23 -5.28
N VAL A 48 -23.22 -7.38 -3.97
CA VAL A 48 -22.54 -6.67 -2.88
C VAL A 48 -22.17 -7.69 -1.80
N TYR A 49 -20.89 -7.79 -1.43
CA TYR A 49 -20.45 -8.59 -0.30
C TYR A 49 -20.53 -7.75 0.98
N LEU A 50 -21.20 -8.31 1.99
CA LEU A 50 -21.39 -7.72 3.31
C LEU A 50 -20.85 -8.73 4.32
N ARG A 51 -19.81 -8.38 5.08
CA ARG A 51 -19.58 -9.01 6.38
C ARG A 51 -19.87 -7.97 7.46
N VAL A 52 -21.09 -7.98 7.97
CA VAL A 52 -21.49 -7.17 9.13
C VAL A 52 -21.37 -8.05 10.36
N ARG A 53 -20.61 -7.61 11.35
CA ARG A 53 -20.61 -8.21 12.68
C ARG A 53 -21.74 -7.56 13.48
N VAL A 54 -22.84 -8.28 13.67
CA VAL A 54 -23.83 -7.93 14.70
C VAL A 54 -23.52 -8.76 15.93
N GLY A 55 -23.62 -8.16 17.12
CA GLY A 55 -23.25 -8.78 18.40
C GLY A 55 -23.90 -10.14 18.65
N LYS A 56 -23.30 -10.87 19.61
CA LYS A 56 -23.66 -12.20 20.15
C LYS A 56 -24.90 -12.86 19.51
N GLY A 57 -24.69 -13.69 18.48
CA GLY A 57 -25.43 -14.96 18.40
C GLY A 57 -26.07 -15.40 17.10
N GLU A 58 -26.22 -14.60 16.03
CA GLU A 58 -26.90 -15.08 14.81
C GLU A 58 -26.21 -14.67 13.49
N LEU A 59 -25.99 -15.67 12.63
CA LEU A 59 -25.59 -15.53 11.22
C LEU A 59 -26.83 -15.28 10.38
N TYR A 60 -26.91 -14.13 9.69
CA TYR A 60 -27.95 -13.90 8.69
C TYR A 60 -27.61 -14.65 7.39
N ASN A 61 -28.37 -15.72 7.11
CA ASN A 61 -28.34 -16.47 5.85
C ASN A 61 -29.60 -16.19 5.00
N GLY A 62 -29.48 -15.45 3.88
CA GLY A 62 -30.32 -15.64 2.69
C GLY A 62 -31.04 -14.43 2.05
N PRO A 63 -31.62 -14.56 0.82
CA PRO A 63 -31.78 -15.80 0.04
C PRO A 63 -31.19 -15.82 -1.40
N ARG A 64 -31.02 -17.06 -1.90
CA ARG A 64 -30.82 -17.50 -3.29
C ARG A 64 -32.00 -17.18 -4.21
N ARG A 65 -31.75 -17.29 -5.54
CA ARG A 65 -32.64 -17.50 -6.73
C ARG A 65 -32.47 -16.34 -7.74
N ASP A 66 -32.02 -16.45 -9.00
CA ASP A 66 -32.24 -17.45 -10.07
C ASP A 66 -31.11 -17.46 -11.13
N LEU A 67 -30.16 -18.40 -11.05
CA LEU A 67 -29.38 -18.88 -12.20
C LEU A 67 -29.04 -20.34 -11.86
N GLY A 68 -29.49 -21.28 -12.68
CA GLY A 68 -29.52 -22.71 -12.37
C GLY A 68 -28.16 -23.38 -12.16
N PHE A 69 -27.56 -23.17 -10.98
CA PHE A 69 -26.45 -23.97 -10.48
C PHE A 69 -26.87 -24.68 -9.20
N SER A 70 -27.22 -25.95 -9.34
CA SER A 70 -27.50 -26.88 -8.24
C SER A 70 -26.17 -27.37 -7.64
N GLY A 71 -25.66 -26.63 -6.65
CA GLY A 71 -24.53 -27.05 -5.81
C GLY A 71 -24.38 -26.07 -4.65
N SER A 72 -23.95 -26.54 -3.48
CA SER A 72 -23.70 -25.75 -2.27
C SER A 72 -22.69 -24.60 -2.52
N ALA A 73 -23.20 -23.37 -2.66
CA ALA A 73 -22.43 -22.20 -3.11
C ALA A 73 -22.00 -21.30 -1.94
N GLN A 74 -21.34 -21.88 -0.93
CA GLN A 74 -20.78 -21.13 0.21
C GLN A 74 -19.24 -20.98 0.15
N SER A 75 -18.59 -21.35 -0.97
CA SER A 75 -17.11 -21.46 -1.04
C SER A 75 -16.44 -20.93 -2.32
N GLU A 76 -17.13 -20.20 -3.21
CA GLU A 76 -16.59 -20.00 -4.57
C GLU A 76 -15.41 -19.01 -4.70
N TRP A 77 -15.04 -18.27 -3.64
CA TRP A 77 -14.00 -17.22 -3.72
C TRP A 77 -13.01 -17.22 -2.55
N GLY A 78 -13.20 -18.10 -1.56
CA GLY A 78 -12.32 -18.24 -0.39
C GLY A 78 -12.13 -16.99 0.48
N VAL A 79 -12.81 -15.85 0.22
CA VAL A 79 -12.65 -14.61 1.00
C VAL A 79 -13.33 -14.74 2.36
N GLN A 80 -12.59 -14.46 3.43
CA GLN A 80 -13.04 -14.64 4.80
C GLN A 80 -13.16 -13.31 5.55
N LEU A 81 -12.23 -12.37 5.35
CA LEU A 81 -12.25 -11.08 6.04
C LEU A 81 -11.79 -9.97 5.08
N VAL A 82 -12.45 -8.82 5.16
CA VAL A 82 -11.99 -7.61 4.46
C VAL A 82 -11.92 -6.45 5.44
N VAL A 83 -10.80 -5.75 5.45
CA VAL A 83 -10.54 -4.63 6.34
C VAL A 83 -10.11 -3.42 5.52
N GLY A 84 -10.78 -2.30 5.77
CA GLY A 84 -10.38 -0.99 5.31
C GLY A 84 -9.65 -0.22 6.39
N MET A 85 -8.49 0.33 6.05
CA MET A 85 -7.70 1.22 6.91
C MET A 85 -8.18 2.68 6.76
N PRO A 86 -7.86 3.60 7.69
CA PRO A 86 -8.30 5.01 7.62
C PRO A 86 -7.87 5.74 6.32
N ASP A 87 -6.74 5.35 5.75
CA ASP A 87 -6.15 5.85 4.51
C ASP A 87 -6.79 5.28 3.23
N LEU A 88 -7.78 4.41 3.37
CA LEU A 88 -8.51 3.76 2.27
C LEU A 88 -9.03 4.74 1.21
N HIS A 89 -8.68 4.47 -0.05
CA HIS A 89 -9.05 5.30 -1.20
C HIS A 89 -9.12 4.50 -2.51
N PRO A 90 -9.76 5.03 -3.57
CA PRO A 90 -9.82 4.37 -4.87
C PRO A 90 -8.43 4.21 -5.50
N GLY A 91 -8.11 3.01 -5.97
CA GLY A 91 -6.94 2.73 -6.80
C GLY A 91 -7.33 2.35 -8.24
N ASN A 92 -6.33 2.12 -9.10
CA ASN A 92 -6.55 1.85 -10.53
C ASN A 92 -7.34 0.56 -10.83
N SER A 93 -7.17 -0.47 -10.00
CA SER A 93 -7.84 -1.78 -10.17
C SER A 93 -8.53 -2.27 -8.89
N PHE A 94 -7.93 -1.97 -7.74
CA PHE A 94 -8.39 -2.34 -6.40
C PHE A 94 -8.15 -1.16 -5.46
N PRO A 95 -8.87 -1.05 -4.34
CA PRO A 95 -8.65 0.02 -3.38
C PRO A 95 -7.24 -0.08 -2.81
N VAL A 96 -6.71 1.05 -2.37
CA VAL A 96 -5.47 1.14 -1.61
C VAL A 96 -5.85 1.50 -0.18
N GLY A 97 -5.14 1.03 0.84
CA GLY A 97 -5.54 1.17 2.24
C GLY A 97 -6.38 0.00 2.73
N CYS A 98 -6.19 -1.22 2.21
CA CYS A 98 -6.99 -2.38 2.62
C CYS A 98 -6.20 -3.68 2.79
N ALA A 99 -6.75 -4.56 3.62
CA ALA A 99 -6.32 -5.93 3.79
C ALA A 99 -7.47 -6.91 3.50
N VAL A 100 -7.18 -8.01 2.81
CA VAL A 100 -8.16 -9.04 2.43
C VAL A 100 -7.63 -10.43 2.82
N ALA A 101 -8.27 -11.11 3.76
CA ALA A 101 -7.91 -12.48 4.14
C ALA A 101 -8.73 -13.49 3.33
N CYS A 102 -8.05 -14.41 2.64
CA CYS A 102 -8.66 -15.44 1.80
C CYS A 102 -8.01 -16.82 2.00
N GLU A 103 -8.70 -17.90 1.67
CA GLU A 103 -8.15 -19.26 1.69
C GLU A 103 -7.03 -19.45 0.65
N GLY A 104 -7.18 -18.87 -0.54
CA GLY A 104 -6.17 -18.83 -1.61
C GLY A 104 -5.70 -17.40 -1.94
N VAL A 105 -5.03 -17.21 -3.07
CA VAL A 105 -4.40 -15.92 -3.41
C VAL A 105 -4.99 -15.30 -4.68
N TYR A 106 -5.22 -13.99 -4.64
CA TYR A 106 -5.54 -13.16 -5.80
C TYR A 106 -4.38 -12.20 -6.08
N PRO A 107 -3.50 -12.49 -7.07
CA PRO A 107 -2.37 -11.61 -7.41
C PRO A 107 -2.77 -10.14 -7.63
N ALA A 108 -3.94 -9.96 -8.26
CA ALA A 108 -4.45 -8.65 -8.61
C ALA A 108 -4.79 -7.78 -7.38
N LEU A 109 -5.16 -8.38 -6.24
CA LEU A 109 -5.44 -7.66 -5.00
C LEU A 109 -4.21 -6.93 -4.45
N ILE A 110 -3.00 -7.43 -4.72
CA ILE A 110 -1.74 -6.79 -4.32
C ILE A 110 -1.42 -5.62 -5.27
N GLY A 111 -1.68 -5.81 -6.56
CA GLY A 111 -1.43 -4.82 -7.61
C GLY A 111 -0.03 -4.93 -8.22
N SER A 112 0.27 -4.00 -9.13
CA SER A 112 1.46 -4.06 -9.98
C SER A 112 2.76 -3.67 -9.28
N ASP A 113 2.69 -3.13 -8.07
CA ASP A 113 3.86 -2.68 -7.31
C ASP A 113 4.06 -3.54 -6.07
N VAL A 114 4.21 -4.85 -6.33
CA VAL A 114 4.50 -5.87 -5.31
C VAL A 114 5.81 -5.51 -4.60
N GLY A 115 5.85 -5.66 -3.28
CA GLY A 115 7.02 -5.28 -2.48
C GLY A 115 7.13 -3.80 -2.17
N CYS A 116 6.25 -2.94 -2.70
CA CYS A 116 6.23 -1.53 -2.28
C CYS A 116 6.13 -1.45 -0.76
N GLY A 117 6.99 -0.60 -0.21
CA GLY A 117 7.26 -0.57 1.21
C GLY A 117 8.09 0.64 1.57
N ILE A 118 8.33 0.78 2.86
CA ILE A 118 8.99 1.92 3.47
C ILE A 118 10.14 1.41 4.35
N GLY A 119 11.33 1.92 4.09
CA GLY A 119 12.50 1.74 4.94
C GLY A 119 12.78 2.99 5.74
N LEU A 120 13.16 2.83 7.01
CA LEU A 120 13.68 3.90 7.87
C LEU A 120 15.15 3.61 8.18
N TYR A 121 15.99 4.62 7.99
CA TYR A 121 17.43 4.53 8.17
C TYR A 121 17.91 5.68 9.04
N ARG A 122 18.69 5.43 10.09
CA ARG A 122 19.34 6.48 10.87
C ARG A 122 20.68 6.85 10.26
N LEU A 123 21.04 8.13 10.38
CA LEU A 123 22.32 8.72 9.97
C LEU A 123 23.11 9.18 11.21
N PRO A 124 23.64 8.25 12.02
CA PRO A 124 24.37 8.61 13.24
C PRO A 124 25.67 9.35 12.92
N SER A 125 25.95 10.40 13.70
CA SER A 125 27.19 11.20 13.57
C SER A 125 28.47 10.40 13.87
N SER A 126 28.33 9.28 14.58
CA SER A 126 29.42 8.39 15.00
C SER A 126 28.93 6.93 14.95
N SER A 127 29.13 6.23 13.83
CA SER A 127 29.02 4.77 13.82
C SER A 127 29.72 4.13 12.60
N ARG A 128 29.89 2.80 12.65
CA ARG A 128 30.51 2.00 11.59
C ARG A 128 29.73 2.15 10.29
N LEU A 129 30.45 2.35 9.19
CA LEU A 129 29.91 2.28 7.82
C LEU A 129 29.08 0.99 7.68
N LEU A 130 27.78 1.12 7.43
CA LEU A 130 27.02 0.00 6.88
C LEU A 130 27.60 -0.25 5.50
N LYS A 131 28.31 -1.37 5.36
CA LYS A 131 28.50 -1.92 4.03
C LYS A 131 27.16 -2.56 3.68
N PRO A 132 26.54 -2.21 2.53
CA PRO A 132 25.37 -2.95 2.09
C PRO A 132 25.69 -4.45 2.12
N PRO A 133 24.71 -5.31 2.43
CA PRO A 133 24.87 -6.76 2.36
C PRO A 133 25.65 -7.14 1.09
N LYS A 134 26.65 -8.01 1.23
CA LYS A 134 27.44 -8.47 0.08
C LYS A 134 26.53 -9.07 -1.00
N THR A 135 25.41 -9.67 -0.59
CA THR A 135 24.34 -10.14 -1.47
C THR A 135 22.98 -9.96 -0.78
N TYR A 136 21.94 -9.70 -1.57
CA TYR A 136 20.54 -9.67 -1.12
C TYR A 136 19.80 -10.98 -1.43
N GLY A 137 20.51 -12.05 -1.77
CA GLY A 137 19.91 -13.27 -2.34
C GLY A 137 19.37 -13.10 -3.76
N ILE A 138 19.61 -11.94 -4.39
CA ILE A 138 19.23 -11.64 -5.77
C ILE A 138 20.30 -12.19 -6.70
N ASN A 139 20.05 -13.35 -7.29
CA ASN A 139 21.03 -14.12 -8.04
C ASN A 139 20.91 -13.99 -9.57
N GLN A 140 19.84 -13.36 -10.06
CA GLN A 140 19.60 -13.15 -11.49
C GLN A 140 19.09 -11.74 -11.69
N LEU A 141 19.76 -10.95 -12.53
CA LEU A 141 19.32 -9.60 -12.86
C LEU A 141 19.21 -9.50 -14.37
N SER A 142 18.00 -9.26 -14.87
CA SER A 142 17.78 -8.81 -16.24
C SER A 142 18.38 -7.41 -16.46
N SER A 143 18.58 -7.00 -17.71
CA SER A 143 19.06 -5.64 -18.04
C SER A 143 18.17 -4.54 -17.45
N PHE A 144 16.85 -4.80 -17.36
CA PHE A 144 15.90 -3.92 -16.68
C PHE A 144 16.24 -3.78 -15.19
N GLU A 145 16.41 -4.90 -14.49
CA GLU A 145 16.70 -4.89 -13.05
C GLU A 145 18.05 -4.23 -12.74
N VAL A 146 19.08 -4.45 -13.56
CA VAL A 146 20.37 -3.76 -13.42
C VAL A 146 20.20 -2.23 -13.56
N GLY A 147 19.39 -1.78 -14.51
CA GLY A 147 19.16 -0.35 -14.76
C GLY A 147 18.27 0.32 -13.72
N SER A 148 17.34 -0.40 -13.10
CA SER A 148 16.35 0.14 -12.16
C SER A 148 16.65 -0.11 -10.69
N LEU A 149 17.64 -0.94 -10.35
CA LEU A 149 18.00 -1.18 -8.95
C LEU A 149 18.71 0.04 -8.32
N GLY A 150 18.28 0.39 -7.11
CA GLY A 150 18.71 1.57 -6.38
C GLY A 150 18.02 2.87 -6.85
N THR A 151 16.81 2.80 -7.41
CA THR A 151 16.06 3.98 -7.89
C THR A 151 14.73 4.17 -7.16
N GLY A 152 14.39 5.44 -6.88
CA GLY A 152 13.15 5.80 -6.18
C GLY A 152 11.92 5.66 -7.08
N GLY A 153 12.03 6.16 -8.32
CA GLY A 153 10.94 6.08 -9.28
C GLY A 153 9.73 6.94 -8.96
N SER A 154 8.67 6.76 -9.76
CA SER A 154 7.54 7.70 -9.84
C SER A 154 6.36 7.41 -8.91
N GLY A 155 5.39 8.32 -8.88
CA GLY A 155 4.14 8.18 -8.13
C GLY A 155 4.28 8.60 -6.67
N ASN A 156 3.70 7.83 -5.75
CA ASN A 156 3.82 8.09 -4.32
C ASN A 156 5.18 7.69 -3.75
N HIS A 157 6.12 7.21 -4.56
CA HIS A 157 7.49 6.92 -4.12
C HIS A 157 8.25 8.21 -3.82
N PHE A 158 9.12 8.18 -2.82
CA PHE A 158 10.00 9.27 -2.43
C PHE A 158 11.11 8.77 -1.52
N ALA A 159 12.11 9.61 -1.31
CA ALA A 159 12.99 9.50 -0.16
C ALA A 159 12.98 10.83 0.59
N GLU A 160 13.08 10.80 1.92
CA GLU A 160 12.99 12.00 2.73
C GLU A 160 14.00 11.96 3.86
N ILE A 161 14.77 13.03 4.02
CA ILE A 161 15.60 13.24 5.21
C ILE A 161 14.73 13.95 6.24
N CYS A 162 14.64 13.39 7.43
CA CYS A 162 13.79 13.85 8.51
C CYS A 162 14.60 14.02 9.80
N THR A 163 14.08 14.83 10.72
CA THR A 163 14.49 14.87 12.12
C THR A 163 13.36 14.40 13.02
N ALA A 164 13.68 13.86 14.20
CA ALA A 164 12.68 13.49 15.18
C ALA A 164 12.17 14.75 15.92
N GLU A 165 10.86 15.00 15.90
CA GLU A 165 10.26 16.15 16.60
C GLU A 165 9.69 15.77 17.97
N LYS A 166 9.16 14.55 18.12
CA LYS A 166 8.76 13.97 19.41
C LYS A 166 9.06 12.48 19.43
N THR A 167 9.73 12.01 20.49
CA THR A 167 10.34 10.69 20.51
C THR A 167 9.70 9.79 21.54
N VAL A 168 9.55 8.52 21.19
CA VAL A 168 9.49 7.44 22.18
C VAL A 168 10.87 6.77 22.27
N ASP A 169 11.64 6.65 21.17
CA ASP A 169 12.96 5.95 21.19
C ASP A 169 14.00 6.39 20.12
N VAL A 170 13.79 7.50 19.41
CA VAL A 170 14.79 8.02 18.44
C VAL A 170 15.53 9.20 19.09
N PRO A 171 16.87 9.25 19.12
CA PRO A 171 17.59 10.43 19.60
C PRO A 171 17.25 11.67 18.78
N SER A 172 17.03 12.81 19.43
CA SER A 172 16.59 14.07 18.80
C SER A 172 17.57 14.65 17.80
N ASP A 173 18.85 14.31 17.93
CA ASP A 173 19.94 14.99 17.24
C ASP A 173 20.41 14.24 15.98
N ASP A 174 19.85 13.06 15.71
CA ASP A 174 20.18 12.26 14.53
C ASP A 174 19.21 12.55 13.38
N TYR A 175 19.75 12.69 12.17
CA TYR A 175 18.95 12.64 10.94
C TYR A 175 18.52 11.21 10.64
N SER A 176 17.35 11.06 10.03
CA SER A 176 16.88 9.79 9.49
C SER A 176 16.50 9.95 8.02
N VAL A 177 16.61 8.87 7.24
CA VAL A 177 16.13 8.79 5.87
C VAL A 177 14.93 7.83 5.84
N ILE A 178 13.80 8.31 5.36
CA ILE A 178 12.67 7.48 4.96
C ILE A 178 12.81 7.19 3.47
N VAL A 179 12.69 5.94 3.05
CA VAL A 179 12.67 5.55 1.64
C VAL A 179 11.40 4.77 1.35
N GLN A 180 10.49 5.35 0.57
CA GLN A 180 9.33 4.67 0.02
C GLN A 180 9.55 4.38 -1.46
N THR A 181 9.73 3.10 -1.79
CA THR A 181 9.78 2.62 -3.18
C THR A 181 9.36 1.16 -3.25
N GLY A 182 9.13 0.69 -4.46
CA GLY A 182 8.68 -0.67 -4.75
C GLY A 182 9.53 -1.35 -5.82
N SER A 183 8.90 -2.29 -6.54
CA SER A 183 9.58 -3.21 -7.48
C SER A 183 9.75 -2.61 -8.86
N ARG A 184 9.46 -1.32 -9.02
CA ARG A 184 9.56 -0.60 -10.29
C ARG A 184 8.67 -1.30 -11.33
N GLY A 185 9.22 -1.67 -12.48
CA GLY A 185 8.52 -2.44 -13.52
C GLY A 185 8.49 -3.95 -13.29
N LEU A 186 9.26 -4.47 -12.32
CA LEU A 186 9.42 -5.90 -12.09
C LEU A 186 8.10 -6.53 -11.59
N GLY A 187 7.48 -5.93 -10.56
CA GLY A 187 6.19 -6.39 -10.04
C GLY A 187 5.08 -6.36 -11.08
N ALA A 188 5.09 -5.35 -11.97
CA ALA A 188 4.12 -5.24 -13.05
C ALA A 188 4.30 -6.36 -14.08
N SER A 189 5.55 -6.70 -14.41
CA SER A 189 5.87 -7.83 -15.30
C SER A 189 5.44 -9.16 -14.68
N PHE A 190 5.70 -9.40 -13.40
CA PHE A 190 5.26 -10.63 -12.73
C PHE A 190 3.75 -10.70 -12.62
N LEU A 191 3.07 -9.61 -12.30
CA LEU A 191 1.62 -9.58 -12.27
C LEU A 191 1.02 -9.90 -13.64
N ALA A 192 1.60 -9.40 -14.73
CA ALA A 192 1.15 -9.69 -16.09
C ALA A 192 1.31 -11.16 -16.49
N ASN A 193 2.27 -11.89 -15.91
CA ASN A 193 2.41 -13.34 -16.12
C ASN A 193 1.31 -14.15 -15.42
N HIS A 194 0.69 -13.59 -14.38
CA HIS A 194 -0.33 -14.26 -13.57
C HIS A 194 -1.75 -13.72 -13.78
N THR A 195 -1.90 -12.59 -14.47
CA THR A 195 -3.19 -11.94 -14.70
C THR A 195 -3.29 -11.53 -16.16
N THR A 196 -4.46 -11.67 -16.76
CA THR A 196 -4.73 -11.09 -18.09
C THR A 196 -5.62 -9.87 -17.93
N THR A 197 -5.78 -9.07 -18.98
CA THR A 197 -6.69 -7.90 -18.95
C THR A 197 -8.14 -8.27 -18.60
N GLU A 198 -8.53 -9.53 -18.79
CA GLU A 198 -9.88 -10.06 -18.60
C GLU A 198 -9.99 -11.01 -17.38
N SER A 199 -8.89 -11.32 -16.68
CA SER A 199 -8.91 -12.32 -15.59
C SER A 199 -8.08 -11.89 -14.36
N ASN A 200 -8.72 -11.99 -13.19
CA ASN A 200 -8.07 -11.93 -11.88
C ASN A 200 -8.17 -13.34 -11.28
N PRO A 201 -7.25 -14.26 -11.59
CA PRO A 201 -7.40 -15.64 -11.17
C PRO A 201 -7.31 -15.77 -9.65
N TYR A 202 -8.18 -16.61 -9.12
CA TYR A 202 -8.06 -17.15 -7.78
C TYR A 202 -7.08 -18.32 -7.83
N LEU A 203 -5.93 -18.19 -7.19
CA LEU A 203 -4.95 -19.24 -7.07
C LEU A 203 -5.30 -20.09 -5.85
N LEU A 204 -5.70 -21.34 -6.12
CA LEU A 204 -6.12 -22.28 -5.09
C LEU A 204 -4.98 -22.57 -4.11
N PRO A 205 -5.32 -22.83 -2.82
CA PRO A 205 -4.35 -23.33 -1.84
C PRO A 205 -3.58 -24.53 -2.40
N ASP A 206 -2.29 -24.61 -2.09
CA ASP A 206 -1.40 -25.73 -2.43
C ASP A 206 -1.31 -26.08 -3.94
N SER A 207 -1.77 -25.18 -4.80
CA SER A 207 -1.75 -25.38 -6.25
C SER A 207 -0.39 -25.00 -6.87
N PRO A 208 0.08 -25.68 -7.94
CA PRO A 208 1.30 -25.28 -8.62
C PRO A 208 1.32 -23.81 -9.10
N PRO A 209 0.21 -23.22 -9.62
CA PRO A 209 0.16 -21.80 -9.95
C PRO A 209 0.40 -20.88 -8.74
N LEU A 210 -0.11 -21.24 -7.56
CA LEU A 210 0.16 -20.49 -6.33
C LEU A 210 1.66 -20.53 -5.99
N THR A 211 2.29 -21.70 -6.05
CA THR A 211 3.73 -21.86 -5.79
C THR A 211 4.58 -21.02 -6.73
N ILE A 212 4.25 -21.01 -8.03
CA ILE A 212 4.94 -20.17 -9.03
C ILE A 212 4.76 -18.68 -8.71
N TYR A 213 3.53 -18.28 -8.40
CA TYR A 213 3.23 -16.90 -8.02
C TYR A 213 4.02 -16.45 -6.81
N LEU A 214 3.96 -17.21 -5.71
CA LEU A 214 4.68 -16.91 -4.47
C LEU A 214 6.18 -16.81 -4.69
N THR A 215 6.76 -17.65 -5.54
CA THR A 215 8.19 -17.58 -5.89
C THR A 215 8.54 -16.23 -6.52
N THR A 216 7.75 -15.77 -7.50
CA THR A 216 7.98 -14.46 -8.15
C THR A 216 7.62 -13.28 -7.25
N HIS A 217 6.58 -13.42 -6.42
CA HIS A 217 6.17 -12.44 -5.43
C HIS A 217 7.28 -12.21 -4.39
N ASP A 218 7.79 -13.28 -3.79
CA ASP A 218 8.82 -13.21 -2.75
C ASP A 218 10.13 -12.66 -3.32
N TYR A 219 10.48 -13.04 -4.56
CA TYR A 219 11.60 -12.44 -5.27
C TYR A 219 11.41 -10.94 -5.48
N ALA A 220 10.22 -10.47 -5.90
CA ALA A 220 9.95 -9.04 -6.02
C ALA A 220 10.07 -8.32 -4.66
N VAL A 221 9.52 -8.90 -3.59
CA VAL A 221 9.65 -8.34 -2.23
C VAL A 221 11.13 -8.22 -1.83
N GLN A 222 11.93 -9.28 -2.00
CA GLN A 222 13.37 -9.23 -1.72
C GLN A 222 14.11 -8.18 -2.56
N TRP A 223 13.77 -8.08 -3.85
CA TRP A 223 14.31 -7.08 -4.76
C TRP A 223 13.99 -5.66 -4.28
N THR A 224 12.76 -5.40 -3.79
CA THR A 224 12.38 -4.08 -3.27
C THR A 224 13.12 -3.68 -2.00
N VAL A 225 13.41 -4.64 -1.12
CA VAL A 225 14.22 -4.39 0.09
C VAL A 225 15.62 -3.93 -0.33
N ALA A 226 16.25 -4.62 -1.28
CA ALA A 226 17.54 -4.23 -1.83
C ALA A 226 17.49 -2.85 -2.52
N ASN A 227 16.41 -2.57 -3.24
CA ASN A 227 16.20 -1.29 -3.89
C ASN A 227 16.15 -0.14 -2.87
N ARG A 228 15.37 -0.30 -1.78
CA ARG A 228 15.30 0.69 -0.68
C ARG A 228 16.67 0.93 -0.05
N ASP A 229 17.41 -0.13 0.24
CA ASP A 229 18.74 -0.03 0.86
C ASP A 229 19.75 0.70 -0.03
N LEU A 230 19.73 0.43 -1.33
CA LEU A 230 20.61 1.10 -2.29
C LEU A 230 20.22 2.57 -2.50
N VAL A 231 18.93 2.92 -2.46
CA VAL A 231 18.49 4.32 -2.48
C VAL A 231 18.99 5.06 -1.23
N ALA A 232 18.81 4.48 -0.03
CA ALA A 232 19.29 5.07 1.21
C ALA A 232 20.81 5.26 1.20
N HIS A 233 21.56 4.25 0.72
CA HIS A 233 23.00 4.34 0.57
C HIS A 233 23.43 5.44 -0.41
N ARG A 234 22.74 5.61 -1.54
CA ARG A 234 23.05 6.68 -2.51
C ARG A 234 22.85 8.07 -1.92
N ILE A 235 21.77 8.29 -1.16
CA ILE A 235 21.52 9.56 -0.44
C ILE A 235 22.61 9.82 0.60
N LYS A 236 22.97 8.79 1.37
CA LYS A 236 24.08 8.90 2.32
C LYS A 236 25.38 9.26 1.63
N GLU A 237 25.72 8.64 0.50
CA GLU A 237 26.98 8.92 -0.21
C GLU A 237 27.01 10.30 -0.87
N SER A 238 25.88 10.81 -1.37
CA SER A 238 25.82 12.14 -2.00
C SER A 238 25.97 13.28 -0.99
N ASP A 239 25.22 13.21 0.10
CA ASP A 239 24.99 14.38 0.97
C ASP A 239 25.65 14.20 2.35
N TYR A 240 26.02 12.98 2.73
CA TYR A 240 26.49 12.63 4.08
C TYR A 240 27.61 11.58 4.10
N GLY A 241 28.53 11.58 3.12
CA GLY A 241 29.52 10.50 2.94
C GLY A 241 30.36 10.13 4.19
N HIS A 242 30.44 11.03 5.17
CA HIS A 242 31.15 10.87 6.44
C HIS A 242 30.34 10.25 7.59
N VAL A 243 29.00 10.16 7.50
CA VAL A 243 28.15 9.61 8.58
C VAL A 243 27.90 8.11 8.41
N GLY A 244 27.43 7.44 9.46
CA GLY A 244 26.97 6.06 9.37
C GLY A 244 25.61 5.95 8.66
N LEU A 245 25.21 4.72 8.30
CA LEU A 245 23.85 4.43 7.87
C LEU A 245 23.38 3.24 8.72
N GLU A 246 22.19 3.28 9.29
CA GLU A 246 21.67 2.15 10.07
C GLU A 246 20.23 1.91 9.71
N LYS A 247 19.92 0.76 9.10
CA LYS A 247 18.53 0.39 8.82
C LYS A 247 17.83 0.02 10.12
N THR A 248 16.83 0.80 10.52
CA THR A 248 16.08 0.56 11.76
C THR A 248 14.76 -0.16 11.51
N ILE A 249 14.08 0.15 10.40
CA ILE A 249 12.78 -0.43 10.06
C ILE A 249 12.73 -0.71 8.56
N ASP A 250 12.12 -1.83 8.16
CA ASP A 250 11.73 -2.11 6.77
C ASP A 250 10.35 -2.75 6.79
N VAL A 251 9.38 -2.11 6.16
CA VAL A 251 8.00 -2.59 6.12
C VAL A 251 7.47 -2.60 4.70
N THR A 252 7.06 -3.77 4.22
CA THR A 252 6.33 -3.92 2.96
C THR A 252 4.84 -3.68 3.18
N HIS A 253 4.17 -2.94 2.28
CA HIS A 253 2.74 -2.64 2.37
C HIS A 253 1.91 -3.10 1.15
N ASN A 254 2.56 -3.66 0.13
CA ASN A 254 1.93 -4.33 -1.01
C ASN A 254 2.47 -5.76 -1.14
N PHE A 255 1.82 -6.72 -0.48
CA PHE A 255 2.25 -8.12 -0.46
C PHE A 255 1.16 -9.04 0.09
N VAL A 256 1.38 -10.35 0.02
CA VAL A 256 0.50 -11.37 0.60
C VAL A 256 1.28 -12.25 1.56
N THR A 257 0.66 -12.60 2.68
CA THR A 257 1.25 -13.50 3.69
C THR A 257 0.23 -14.46 4.24
N LYS A 258 0.67 -15.65 4.64
CA LYS A 258 -0.17 -16.63 5.32
C LYS A 258 -0.22 -16.33 6.82
N HIS A 259 -1.41 -16.30 7.38
CA HIS A 259 -1.71 -15.98 8.78
C HIS A 259 -2.78 -16.91 9.31
N ASN A 260 -2.69 -17.24 10.59
CA ASN A 260 -3.71 -17.99 11.29
C ASN A 260 -4.74 -17.01 11.88
N LEU A 261 -5.98 -17.08 11.41
CA LEU A 261 -7.04 -16.15 11.80
C LEU A 261 -8.25 -16.92 12.35
N THR A 262 -8.82 -16.42 13.43
CA THR A 262 -10.07 -16.93 13.99
C THR A 262 -11.25 -16.30 13.27
N THR A 263 -11.97 -17.10 12.49
CA THR A 263 -13.21 -16.72 11.82
C THR A 263 -14.43 -17.28 12.57
N SER A 264 -15.61 -17.12 11.98
CA SER A 264 -16.85 -17.72 12.49
C SER A 264 -16.79 -19.25 12.49
N ASP A 265 -16.01 -19.81 11.58
CA ASP A 265 -15.95 -21.25 11.30
C ASP A 265 -14.77 -21.91 12.03
N GLY A 266 -14.12 -21.16 12.92
CA GLY A 266 -12.97 -21.59 13.69
C GLY A 266 -11.69 -20.90 13.24
N THR A 267 -10.57 -21.41 13.75
CA THR A 267 -9.24 -20.92 13.43
C THR A 267 -8.71 -21.62 12.19
N GLN A 268 -8.32 -20.85 11.19
CA GLN A 268 -7.85 -21.37 9.90
C GLN A 268 -6.71 -20.53 9.33
N ASP A 269 -5.91 -21.16 8.48
CA ASP A 269 -4.83 -20.49 7.77
C ASP A 269 -5.37 -19.75 6.55
N LEU A 270 -5.11 -18.45 6.48
CA LEU A 270 -5.57 -17.56 5.42
C LEU A 270 -4.42 -16.71 4.87
N TRP A 271 -4.48 -16.41 3.58
CA TRP A 271 -3.64 -15.43 2.91
C TRP A 271 -4.21 -14.03 3.08
N ILE A 272 -3.48 -13.18 3.80
CA ILE A 272 -3.78 -11.75 3.96
C ILE A 272 -3.10 -10.98 2.83
N HIS A 273 -3.90 -10.48 1.90
CA HIS A 273 -3.49 -9.58 0.83
C HIS A 273 -3.50 -8.16 1.38
N ARG A 274 -2.36 -7.49 1.35
CA ARG A 274 -2.24 -6.08 1.72
C ARG A 274 -1.97 -5.25 0.48
N LYS A 275 -2.74 -4.18 0.31
CA LYS A 275 -2.51 -3.17 -0.73
C LYS A 275 -2.63 -1.78 -0.12
N GLY A 276 -1.48 -1.13 0.04
CA GLY A 276 -1.33 0.04 0.88
C GLY A 276 -1.77 -0.26 2.31
N ALA A 277 -1.32 -1.38 2.88
CA ALA A 277 -1.55 -1.68 4.28
C ALA A 277 -0.30 -2.30 4.88
N ALA A 278 0.19 -1.76 6.00
CA ALA A 278 1.36 -2.28 6.69
C ALA A 278 0.96 -3.49 7.58
N PRO A 279 1.83 -4.49 7.77
CA PRO A 279 1.63 -5.53 8.78
C PRO A 279 1.60 -4.92 10.19
N ALA A 280 0.65 -5.39 11.02
CA ALA A 280 0.51 -5.00 12.42
C ALA A 280 1.27 -5.92 13.38
N ASP A 281 1.94 -6.95 12.85
CA ASP A 281 2.56 -8.05 13.58
C ASP A 281 4.08 -8.13 13.36
N GLN A 282 4.66 -7.12 12.72
CA GLN A 282 6.11 -7.01 12.44
C GLN A 282 6.78 -5.88 13.24
N GLY A 283 6.16 -5.44 14.33
CA GLY A 283 6.63 -4.34 15.16
C GLY A 283 6.17 -2.97 14.65
N VAL A 284 6.98 -1.94 14.91
CA VAL A 284 6.67 -0.55 14.54
C VAL A 284 6.62 -0.40 13.02
N ALA A 285 5.59 0.28 12.51
CA ALA A 285 5.44 0.56 11.08
C ALA A 285 5.54 2.07 10.78
N PRO A 286 6.38 2.50 9.83
CA PRO A 286 6.37 3.88 9.37
C PRO A 286 5.10 4.16 8.58
N CYS A 287 4.50 5.33 8.81
CA CYS A 287 3.33 5.83 8.11
C CYS A 287 3.59 7.27 7.68
N PRO A 288 4.11 7.48 6.45
CA PRO A 288 4.39 8.80 5.94
C PRO A 288 3.13 9.64 5.78
N GLY A 289 3.27 10.93 6.08
CA GLY A 289 2.26 11.93 5.79
C GLY A 289 2.26 12.30 4.30
N SER A 290 1.78 13.51 4.04
CA SER A 290 1.92 14.11 2.71
C SER A 290 3.28 14.81 2.56
N ARG A 291 3.65 15.16 1.33
CA ARG A 291 4.90 15.89 1.07
C ARG A 291 4.93 17.21 1.84
N GLY A 292 5.89 17.37 2.75
CA GLY A 292 5.98 18.58 3.58
C GLY A 292 5.08 18.57 4.81
N ASP A 293 4.64 17.39 5.22
CA ASP A 293 3.91 17.12 6.45
C ASP A 293 4.67 16.06 7.26
N PHE A 294 4.22 15.82 8.49
CA PHE A 294 4.86 14.87 9.38
C PHE A 294 4.67 13.42 8.95
N SER A 295 5.73 12.63 9.12
CA SER A 295 5.68 11.17 9.04
C SER A 295 5.60 10.57 10.45
N TRP A 296 4.96 9.41 10.57
CA TRP A 296 4.62 8.80 11.86
C TRP A 296 5.25 7.42 12.01
N LEU A 297 5.51 7.01 13.26
CA LEU A 297 5.84 5.64 13.61
C LEU A 297 4.66 5.04 14.38
N LEU A 298 4.03 4.02 13.80
CA LEU A 298 2.85 3.38 14.36
C LEU A 298 3.28 2.16 15.17
N GLN A 299 2.95 2.16 16.46
CA GLN A 299 3.05 0.98 17.31
C GLN A 299 1.72 0.21 17.25
N PRO A 300 1.70 -1.02 16.70
CA PRO A 300 0.50 -1.84 16.74
C PRO A 300 0.07 -2.14 18.19
N THR A 301 -1.25 -2.20 18.40
CA THR A 301 -1.86 -2.57 19.69
C THR A 301 -2.91 -3.66 19.48
N GLY A 302 -3.11 -4.52 20.49
CA GLY A 302 -4.08 -5.61 20.42
C GLY A 302 -3.54 -6.84 19.69
N ASP A 303 -4.41 -7.80 19.43
CA ASP A 303 -4.06 -9.12 18.86
C ASP A 303 -4.04 -9.16 17.32
N GLY A 304 -4.50 -8.09 16.65
CA GLY A 304 -4.54 -7.99 15.20
C GLY A 304 -5.66 -8.79 14.52
N GLN A 305 -6.53 -9.51 15.25
CA GLN A 305 -7.54 -10.37 14.62
C GLN A 305 -8.58 -9.55 13.83
N TYR A 306 -8.99 -8.39 14.36
CA TYR A 306 -10.02 -7.55 13.74
C TYR A 306 -9.57 -6.75 12.53
N ASN A 307 -8.29 -6.42 12.46
CA ASN A 307 -7.71 -5.65 11.36
C ASN A 307 -6.91 -6.52 10.40
N ALA A 308 -7.09 -7.85 10.43
CA ALA A 308 -6.33 -8.80 9.63
C ALA A 308 -4.81 -8.55 9.75
N HIS A 309 -4.32 -8.38 10.98
CA HIS A 309 -2.94 -8.04 11.29
C HIS A 309 -2.40 -6.91 10.40
N SER A 310 -3.17 -5.84 10.22
CA SER A 310 -2.83 -4.76 9.28
C SER A 310 -3.13 -3.36 9.81
N LEU A 311 -2.29 -2.39 9.41
CA LEU A 311 -2.36 -0.97 9.75
C LEU A 311 -2.41 -0.11 8.49
N ALA A 312 -2.74 1.17 8.67
CA ALA A 312 -2.53 2.19 7.64
C ALA A 312 -1.05 2.27 7.27
N HIS A 313 -0.77 2.66 6.02
CA HIS A 313 0.59 2.75 5.50
C HIS A 313 1.02 4.19 5.17
N GLU A 314 0.06 5.07 4.88
CA GLU A 314 0.31 6.48 4.53
C GLU A 314 -0.93 7.32 4.93
N ALA A 315 -0.94 8.64 4.69
CA ALA A 315 -2.14 9.48 4.88
C ALA A 315 -3.33 9.11 3.98
N GLY A 316 -3.04 8.53 2.81
CA GLY A 316 -4.00 8.18 1.77
C GLY A 316 -4.42 9.39 0.95
N ARG A 317 -4.68 9.17 -0.35
CA ARG A 317 -5.04 10.27 -1.26
C ARG A 317 -6.48 10.72 -1.07
N ARG A 318 -6.67 12.04 -1.06
CA ARG A 318 -7.98 12.70 -1.17
C ARG A 318 -8.42 12.89 -2.63
N TYR A 319 -7.46 13.17 -3.51
CA TYR A 319 -7.70 13.42 -4.93
C TYR A 319 -6.83 12.53 -5.82
N GLY A 320 -7.40 12.08 -6.95
CA GLY A 320 -6.63 11.43 -8.01
C GLY A 320 -5.62 12.38 -8.64
N ARG A 321 -4.49 11.87 -9.14
CA ARG A 321 -3.38 12.66 -9.71
C ARG A 321 -3.84 13.69 -10.74
N ASN A 322 -4.64 13.26 -11.71
CA ASN A 322 -5.15 14.12 -12.78
C ASN A 322 -6.07 15.24 -12.27
N ALA A 323 -6.72 15.07 -11.12
CA ALA A 323 -7.60 16.09 -10.57
C ALA A 323 -6.82 17.29 -10.00
N LEU A 324 -5.55 17.10 -9.63
CA LEU A 324 -4.70 18.17 -9.09
C LEU A 324 -4.14 19.10 -10.16
N HIS A 325 -4.17 18.66 -11.42
CA HIS A 325 -3.86 19.49 -12.58
C HIS A 325 -5.03 20.42 -12.97
N ALA A 326 -6.22 20.20 -12.42
CA ALA A 326 -7.38 21.05 -12.66
C ALA A 326 -7.40 22.22 -11.66
N GLY A 327 -7.29 23.45 -12.16
CA GLY A 327 -7.36 24.67 -11.36
C GLY A 327 -6.30 25.71 -11.72
N THR A 328 -6.14 26.70 -10.85
CA THR A 328 -5.15 27.77 -11.03
C THR A 328 -3.73 27.20 -10.98
N LYS A 329 -2.90 27.55 -11.98
CA LYS A 329 -1.48 27.18 -11.99
C LYS A 329 -0.78 27.78 -10.78
N ILE A 330 -0.19 26.91 -9.96
CA ILE A 330 0.63 27.29 -8.81
C ILE A 330 2.07 27.48 -9.27
N ALA A 331 2.74 28.53 -8.80
CA ALA A 331 4.13 28.80 -9.15
C ALA A 331 5.06 27.71 -8.61
N ARG A 332 5.99 27.20 -9.43
CA ARG A 332 6.91 26.11 -9.06
C ARG A 332 7.70 26.41 -7.78
N THR A 333 8.13 27.66 -7.60
CA THR A 333 8.88 28.12 -6.42
C THR A 333 8.09 27.95 -5.12
N SER A 334 6.76 28.01 -5.16
CA SER A 334 5.90 27.75 -4.01
C SER A 334 5.70 26.25 -3.70
N LEU A 335 6.20 25.36 -4.55
CA LEU A 335 6.11 23.91 -4.38
C LEU A 335 7.46 23.27 -4.01
N THR A 336 8.58 23.99 -4.17
CA THR A 336 9.94 23.54 -3.85
C THR A 336 10.34 23.77 -2.40
N THR A 337 9.55 24.55 -1.65
CA THR A 337 9.70 24.73 -0.20
C THR A 337 8.34 24.48 0.46
N THR A 338 8.31 23.69 1.53
CA THR A 338 7.07 23.28 2.18
C THR A 338 6.68 24.22 3.32
N ALA A 339 5.46 24.09 3.85
CA ALA A 339 5.01 24.87 5.00
C ALA A 339 5.86 24.60 6.27
N LEU A 340 6.49 23.43 6.36
CA LEU A 340 7.42 23.08 7.44
C LEU A 340 8.84 23.60 7.20
N GLY A 341 9.09 24.29 6.08
CA GLY A 341 10.39 24.84 5.70
C GLY A 341 11.33 23.85 5.02
N SER A 342 10.85 22.64 4.70
CA SER A 342 11.66 21.62 4.01
C SER A 342 11.84 21.91 2.53
N GLU A 343 12.97 21.48 1.96
CA GLU A 343 13.26 21.58 0.53
C GLU A 343 12.71 20.36 -0.23
N VAL A 344 12.19 20.56 -1.44
CA VAL A 344 11.72 19.49 -2.32
C VAL A 344 12.57 19.44 -3.57
N VAL A 345 13.35 18.37 -3.70
CA VAL A 345 14.15 18.07 -4.87
C VAL A 345 13.32 17.24 -5.84
N CYS A 346 12.71 17.91 -6.83
CA CYS A 346 11.93 17.28 -7.88
C CYS A 346 12.17 17.93 -9.24
N THR A 347 12.65 17.14 -10.20
CA THR A 347 12.92 17.61 -11.56
C THR A 347 11.67 17.64 -12.43
N ASP A 348 10.67 16.81 -12.12
CA ASP A 348 9.41 16.66 -12.86
C ASP A 348 8.31 17.61 -12.33
N PRO A 349 7.85 18.60 -13.14
CA PRO A 349 6.81 19.54 -12.73
C PRO A 349 5.44 18.90 -12.49
N ASP A 350 5.10 17.86 -13.25
CA ASP A 350 3.81 17.18 -13.13
C ASP A 350 3.79 16.36 -11.85
N LEU A 351 4.87 15.61 -11.57
CA LEU A 351 4.99 14.86 -10.32
C LEU A 351 4.95 15.79 -9.09
N LEU A 352 5.58 16.95 -9.18
CA LEU A 352 5.56 17.96 -8.13
C LEU A 352 4.13 18.46 -7.83
N THR A 353 3.30 18.59 -8.88
CA THR A 353 1.90 18.99 -8.79
C THR A 353 1.01 17.85 -8.27
N GLU A 354 1.22 16.63 -8.78
CA GLU A 354 0.43 15.43 -8.46
C GLU A 354 0.59 14.96 -7.01
N GLU A 355 1.70 15.31 -6.36
CA GLU A 355 2.06 14.86 -5.01
C GLU A 355 2.13 16.03 -4.01
N ARG A 356 1.34 17.10 -4.24
CA ARG A 356 1.20 18.22 -3.30
C ARG A 356 0.39 17.83 -2.04
N PRO A 357 0.61 18.50 -0.89
CA PRO A 357 -0.05 18.16 0.37
C PRO A 357 -1.57 17.99 0.28
N GLU A 358 -2.25 18.88 -0.46
CA GLU A 358 -3.71 18.88 -0.59
C GLU A 358 -4.24 17.66 -1.36
N GLY A 359 -3.36 16.93 -2.03
CA GLY A 359 -3.66 15.64 -2.66
C GLY A 359 -3.97 14.53 -1.66
N TYR A 360 -3.64 14.72 -0.39
CA TYR A 360 -3.71 13.73 0.69
C TYR A 360 -4.72 14.11 1.78
N LYS A 361 -5.07 13.15 2.63
CA LYS A 361 -5.88 13.38 3.84
C LYS A 361 -5.00 13.94 4.97
N ASP A 362 -5.63 14.53 5.97
CA ASP A 362 -4.98 15.00 7.21
C ASP A 362 -4.95 13.86 8.25
N ASN A 363 -3.83 13.69 8.93
CA ASN A 363 -3.58 12.63 9.90
C ASN A 363 -3.40 13.23 11.31
N GLY A 364 -4.43 13.19 12.15
CA GLY A 364 -4.40 13.76 13.51
C GLY A 364 -3.73 12.88 14.59
N TRP A 365 -2.56 12.28 14.34
CA TRP A 365 -1.93 11.29 15.24
C TRP A 365 -0.82 11.89 16.14
N VAL A 366 -0.13 11.12 17.00
CA VAL A 366 0.90 11.64 17.96
C VAL A 366 2.16 10.73 18.11
N ALA A 367 3.14 10.82 17.19
CA ALA A 367 4.60 10.61 17.26
C ALA A 367 5.27 11.05 15.92
N ILE A 368 6.32 11.88 15.91
CA ILE A 368 6.53 12.86 14.82
C ILE A 368 7.94 12.82 14.19
N LEU A 369 8.05 12.47 12.91
CA LEU A 369 9.22 12.74 12.06
C LEU A 369 8.93 13.97 11.18
N ARG A 370 9.79 14.97 11.25
CA ARG A 370 9.67 16.23 10.50
C ARG A 370 10.50 16.19 9.23
N PRO A 371 9.93 16.44 8.03
CA PRO A 371 10.70 16.55 6.80
C PRO A 371 11.73 17.69 6.86
N VAL A 372 12.93 17.44 6.35
CA VAL A 372 13.97 18.45 6.09
C VAL A 372 14.23 18.57 4.59
N VAL A 373 14.34 17.43 3.88
CA VAL A 373 14.48 17.38 2.41
C VAL A 373 13.68 16.20 1.85
N THR A 374 12.83 16.44 0.85
CA THR A 374 12.08 15.39 0.15
C THR A 374 12.55 15.24 -1.30
N TYR A 375 13.04 14.05 -1.68
CA TYR A 375 13.41 13.68 -3.04
C TYR A 375 12.24 12.98 -3.76
N LYS A 376 11.84 13.51 -4.91
CA LYS A 376 10.80 12.95 -5.80
C LYS A 376 11.35 12.87 -7.21
N VAL A 377 11.44 11.66 -7.76
CA VAL A 377 12.05 11.44 -9.08
C VAL A 377 11.04 10.75 -10.00
N ARG A 378 10.94 11.15 -11.26
CA ARG A 378 10.33 10.31 -12.31
C ARG A 378 11.47 9.88 -13.21
N GLU A 379 11.69 8.58 -13.36
CA GLU A 379 12.63 8.12 -14.39
C GLU A 379 12.07 8.57 -15.74
N GLY A 380 12.87 9.37 -16.46
CA GLY A 380 12.51 9.87 -17.77
C GLY A 380 12.29 8.69 -18.72
N GLY A 381 11.05 8.49 -19.14
CA GLY A 381 10.79 7.89 -20.43
C GLY A 381 11.36 8.83 -21.48
N GLY A 382 12.63 8.63 -21.84
CA GLY A 382 13.29 9.35 -22.91
C GLY A 382 12.60 9.08 -24.23
N ASN A 383 11.61 9.91 -24.56
CA ASN A 383 11.51 10.61 -25.83
C ASN A 383 10.30 11.55 -25.79
N ARG A 384 10.53 12.82 -25.43
CA ARG A 384 9.71 13.95 -25.90
C ARG A 384 10.58 15.19 -26.11
N LYS A 385 10.99 15.31 -27.39
CA LYS A 385 11.56 16.43 -28.14
C LYS A 385 12.89 17.02 -27.69
#